data_AF-M2C705-F1
#
_entry.id   AF-M2C705-F1
#
_cell.length_a   1.000
_cell.length_b   1.000
_cell.length_c   1.000
_cell.angle_alpha   90.00
_cell.angle_beta   90.00
_cell.angle_gamma   90.00
#
_symmetry.space_group_name_H-M   'P 1'
#
loop_
_entity.id
_entity.type
_entity.pdbx_description
1 polymer ?
#
loop_
_entity_poly.entity_id
_entity_poly.type
_entity_poly.pdbx_seq_one_letter_code
_entity_poly.pdbx_strand_id
1 'polypeptide(L)'
;MIKKIFFVAVCSLLVVSAWAQAPSIVGTDYVRPAIHYVEEGTNYVNSDVFFKLRSTDKETGLDFVEFALNGADFMRYKNPFQLLEEGKYDISYRGFDNSGNLELPKTLSVIVDNTAPDTMIKTTAPLYNDGVVVYCSADTKWYVSAADVVGGSGVAAGYMGTDLNSLKMSGNGKESEQTYVSLDGEGPVNLYYTAIDNVGNLAPIKLLAVTIDRTAPVVSIANSNRLINKDEEYMVFPSDRVVDEEGRVIVSTSETVSFAAKDDLSGVDAIYVKVNDGEYTKYVEPIRFTQNAVYKIEVKAIDNVGNVSEPVMYTFYVDQITPNSEVDIIDRSGNLLPATTPANAQ
;
A
#
# COMPACT_ATOMS: atom_id res chain seq x y z
N MET A 1 -23.81 56.85 -27.32
CA MET A 1 -24.16 56.24 -26.01
C MET A 1 -23.60 54.82 -25.99
N ILE A 2 -22.33 54.65 -25.61
CA ILE A 2 -21.63 53.36 -25.66
C ILE A 2 -21.54 52.83 -24.23
N LYS A 3 -22.28 51.76 -23.94
CA LYS A 3 -22.28 51.09 -22.64
C LYS A 3 -20.97 50.34 -22.47
N LYS A 4 -20.17 50.74 -21.47
CA LYS A 4 -19.02 49.98 -20.99
C LYS A 4 -19.53 48.72 -20.27
N ILE A 5 -19.21 47.55 -20.83
CA ILE A 5 -19.37 46.26 -20.17
C ILE A 5 -18.22 46.15 -19.17
N PHE A 6 -18.54 46.19 -17.87
CA PHE A 6 -17.60 45.82 -16.82
C PHE A 6 -17.55 44.29 -16.77
N PHE A 7 -16.46 43.72 -17.26
CA PHE A 7 -16.08 42.35 -16.93
C PHE A 7 -15.52 42.39 -15.50
N VAL A 8 -16.32 41.96 -14.51
CA VAL A 8 -15.78 41.65 -13.18
C VAL A 8 -15.01 40.34 -13.34
N ALA A 9 -13.70 40.45 -13.47
CA ALA A 9 -12.81 39.31 -13.26
C ALA A 9 -12.94 38.92 -11.78
N VAL A 10 -13.65 37.82 -11.53
CA VAL A 10 -13.57 37.11 -10.25
C VAL A 10 -12.15 36.57 -10.17
N CYS A 11 -11.27 37.34 -9.52
CA CYS A 11 -9.92 36.90 -9.19
C CYS A 11 -10.03 35.86 -8.08
N SER A 12 -10.19 34.61 -8.48
CA SER A 12 -9.88 33.42 -7.71
C SER A 12 -8.38 33.40 -7.41
N LEU A 13 -7.98 33.92 -6.25
CA LEU A 13 -6.66 33.83 -5.62
C LEU A 13 -6.83 34.54 -4.25
N LEU A 14 -7.04 33.85 -3.13
CA LEU A 14 -6.05 33.01 -2.47
C LEU A 14 -6.79 32.07 -1.51
N VAL A 15 -7.07 30.85 -1.93
CA VAL A 15 -7.05 29.73 -0.98
C VAL A 15 -5.56 29.52 -0.72
N VAL A 16 -4.98 30.25 0.23
CA VAL A 16 -3.74 29.77 0.86
C VAL A 16 -4.20 28.55 1.61
N SER A 17 -4.13 27.43 0.92
CA SER A 17 -4.60 26.14 1.35
C SER A 17 -3.97 25.83 2.71
N ALA A 18 -4.75 25.22 3.60
CA ALA A 18 -4.49 24.94 5.02
C ALA A 18 -3.17 24.19 5.35
N TRP A 19 -2.29 23.98 4.36
CA TRP A 19 -0.96 23.39 4.47
C TRP A 19 0.12 24.32 5.02
N ALA A 20 -0.14 25.63 5.11
CA ALA A 20 0.90 26.61 5.44
C ALA A 20 1.31 26.65 6.93
N GLN A 21 0.51 26.07 7.84
CA GLN A 21 0.77 26.12 9.29
C GLN A 21 1.24 24.78 9.90
N ALA A 22 0.97 23.65 9.24
CA ALA A 22 1.40 22.35 9.75
C ALA A 22 2.92 22.15 9.56
N PRO A 23 3.65 21.59 10.55
CA PRO A 23 5.06 21.25 10.37
C PRO A 23 5.27 20.31 9.18
N SER A 24 6.38 20.43 8.45
CA SER A 24 6.70 19.50 7.35
C SER A 24 7.11 18.11 7.85
N ILE A 25 7.57 18.02 9.11
CA ILE A 25 7.98 16.80 9.79
C ILE A 25 7.39 16.83 11.21
N VAL A 26 6.93 15.69 11.70
CA VAL A 26 6.55 15.47 13.10
C VAL A 26 7.18 14.19 13.63
N GLY A 27 7.42 14.14 14.93
CA GLY A 27 7.98 12.99 15.63
C GLY A 27 7.42 12.87 17.05
N THR A 28 8.03 12.00 17.85
CA THR A 28 7.66 11.81 19.26
C THR A 28 7.97 13.02 20.14
N ASP A 29 8.77 13.97 19.64
CA ASP A 29 9.15 15.23 20.27
C ASP A 29 8.21 16.39 19.93
N TYR A 30 7.11 16.13 19.21
CA TYR A 30 6.14 17.17 18.86
C TYR A 30 5.55 17.83 20.11
N VAL A 31 5.67 19.16 20.17
CA VAL A 31 5.05 20.00 21.20
C VAL A 31 3.98 20.86 20.54
N ARG A 32 2.73 20.69 20.96
CA ARG A 32 1.60 21.48 20.46
C ARG A 32 1.79 22.96 20.81
N PRO A 33 1.82 23.88 19.81
CA PRO A 33 1.84 25.31 20.07
C PRO A 33 0.42 25.86 20.25
N ALA A 34 0.29 27.04 20.87
CA ALA A 34 -0.98 27.78 20.87
C ALA A 34 -1.31 28.27 19.46
N ILE A 35 -2.43 27.82 18.89
CA ILE A 35 -2.84 28.14 17.51
C ILE A 35 -4.24 28.75 17.50
N HIS A 36 -4.40 29.80 16.69
CA HIS A 36 -5.68 30.37 16.30
C HIS A 36 -5.84 30.20 14.79
N TYR A 37 -6.83 29.40 14.39
CA TYR A 37 -7.19 29.11 13.01
C TYR A 37 -8.54 29.75 12.67
N VAL A 38 -8.70 30.22 11.44
CA VAL A 38 -9.95 30.85 10.99
C VAL A 38 -10.38 30.22 9.67
N GLU A 39 -11.58 29.67 9.65
CA GLU A 39 -12.21 29.10 8.46
C GLU A 39 -13.61 29.67 8.29
N GLU A 40 -13.88 30.25 7.12
CA GLU A 40 -15.19 30.82 6.76
C GLU A 40 -15.78 31.79 7.82
N GLY A 41 -14.91 32.49 8.55
CA GLY A 41 -15.30 33.44 9.60
C GLY A 41 -15.51 32.81 11.00
N THR A 42 -15.35 31.49 11.13
CA THR A 42 -15.34 30.79 12.42
C THR A 42 -13.92 30.78 12.98
N ASN A 43 -13.78 31.11 14.28
CA ASN A 43 -12.50 31.04 14.98
C ASN A 43 -12.37 29.69 15.69
N TYR A 44 -11.27 28.99 15.44
CA TYR A 44 -10.87 27.78 16.14
C TYR A 44 -9.60 28.04 16.93
N VAL A 45 -9.52 27.54 18.15
CA VAL A 45 -8.33 27.61 19.00
C VAL A 45 -8.14 26.30 19.74
N ASN A 46 -6.92 26.00 20.16
CA ASN A 46 -6.70 24.99 21.20
C ASN A 46 -6.70 25.64 22.61
N SER A 47 -6.70 24.82 23.65
CA SER A 47 -6.69 25.27 25.05
C SER A 47 -5.47 26.10 25.45
N ASP A 48 -4.39 26.09 24.66
CA ASP A 48 -3.13 26.78 24.97
C ASP A 48 -3.19 28.27 24.60
N VAL A 49 -4.25 28.71 23.90
CA VAL A 49 -4.47 30.12 23.54
C VAL A 49 -4.98 30.94 24.73
N PHE A 50 -4.35 32.10 24.95
CA PHE A 50 -4.78 33.10 25.93
C PHE A 50 -5.55 34.25 25.27
N PHE A 51 -6.71 34.58 25.85
CA PHE A 51 -7.52 35.74 25.48
C PHE A 51 -7.13 36.94 26.33
N LYS A 52 -6.70 38.02 25.67
CA LYS A 52 -6.33 39.29 26.32
C LYS A 52 -7.25 40.41 25.83
N LEU A 53 -8.03 40.99 26.75
CA LEU A 53 -8.86 42.15 26.46
C LEU A 53 -8.06 43.44 26.62
N ARG A 54 -8.32 44.40 25.72
CA ARG A 54 -7.73 45.74 25.72
C ARG A 54 -8.82 46.74 25.35
N SER A 55 -8.96 47.77 26.17
CA SER A 55 -9.84 48.90 25.90
C SER A 55 -9.07 50.19 26.15
N THR A 56 -9.47 51.26 25.48
CA THR A 56 -8.92 52.60 25.65
C THR A 56 -10.05 53.61 25.46
N ASP A 57 -10.15 54.56 26.38
CA ASP A 57 -10.93 55.79 26.18
C ASP A 57 -9.96 56.98 26.09
N LYS A 58 -10.11 57.82 25.06
CA LYS A 58 -9.13 58.89 24.75
C LYS A 58 -9.38 60.18 25.53
N GLU A 59 -10.59 60.39 26.04
CA GLU A 59 -10.98 61.67 26.64
C GLU A 59 -10.90 61.61 28.17
N THR A 60 -11.54 60.61 28.77
CA THR A 60 -11.73 60.52 30.22
C THR A 60 -10.96 59.34 30.82
N GLY A 61 -10.46 58.45 29.97
CA GLY A 61 -9.73 57.26 30.38
C GLY A 61 -10.68 56.14 30.81
N LEU A 62 -10.12 54.94 30.89
CA LEU A 62 -10.85 53.71 31.20
C LEU A 62 -10.87 53.48 32.71
N ASP A 63 -12.03 53.16 33.28
CA ASP A 63 -12.16 52.68 34.66
C ASP A 63 -11.91 51.15 34.71
N PHE A 64 -12.77 50.36 34.02
CA PHE A 64 -12.58 48.91 33.93
C PHE A 64 -13.07 48.31 32.60
N VAL A 65 -12.62 47.08 32.34
CA VAL A 65 -13.18 46.20 31.32
C VAL A 65 -13.86 45.04 32.03
N GLU A 66 -14.99 44.59 31.52
CA GLU A 66 -15.64 43.37 31.97
C GLU A 66 -15.95 42.44 30.80
N PHE A 67 -16.07 41.16 31.11
CA PHE A 67 -16.38 40.13 30.13
C PHE A 67 -17.32 39.08 30.72
N ALA A 68 -18.01 38.36 29.85
CA ALA A 68 -18.89 37.25 30.16
C ALA A 68 -18.66 36.11 29.16
N LEU A 69 -18.84 34.88 29.61
CA LEU A 69 -18.79 33.69 28.78
C LEU A 69 -20.21 33.12 28.61
N ASN A 70 -20.60 32.80 27.38
CA ASN A 70 -21.84 32.08 27.06
C ASN A 70 -23.11 32.73 27.66
N GLY A 71 -23.14 34.06 27.69
CA GLY A 71 -24.27 34.84 28.21
C GLY A 71 -24.40 34.87 29.73
N ALA A 72 -23.38 34.40 30.47
CA ALA A 72 -23.31 34.55 31.92
C ALA A 72 -23.20 36.03 32.36
N ASP A 73 -23.19 36.25 33.67
CA ASP A 73 -23.00 37.59 34.24
C ASP A 73 -21.60 38.15 33.93
N PHE A 74 -21.52 39.45 33.65
CA PHE A 74 -20.25 40.13 33.41
C PHE A 74 -19.39 40.14 34.68
N MET A 75 -18.11 39.83 34.50
CA MET A 75 -17.09 39.87 35.54
C MET A 75 -15.95 40.78 35.12
N ARG A 76 -15.36 41.49 36.10
CA ARG A 76 -14.22 42.39 35.85
C ARG A 76 -13.02 41.62 35.31
N TYR A 77 -12.53 42.06 34.16
CA TYR A 77 -11.31 41.56 33.54
C TYR A 77 -10.08 42.03 34.32
N LYS A 78 -9.22 41.09 34.71
CA LYS A 78 -8.01 41.38 35.50
C LYS A 78 -6.73 40.90 34.82
N ASN A 79 -6.76 39.69 34.25
CA ASN A 79 -5.63 39.05 33.59
C ASN A 79 -6.12 38.31 32.34
N PRO A 80 -5.24 38.04 31.36
CA PRO A 80 -5.54 37.11 30.29
C PRO A 80 -6.03 35.76 30.82
N PHE A 81 -6.93 35.12 30.10
CA PHE A 81 -7.55 33.84 30.50
C PHE A 81 -7.53 32.84 29.35
N GLN A 82 -7.70 31.56 29.68
CA GLN A 82 -7.81 30.46 28.73
C GLN A 82 -9.21 29.86 28.80
N LEU A 83 -9.59 29.18 27.72
CA LEU A 83 -10.76 28.30 27.69
C LEU A 83 -10.21 26.88 27.57
N LEU A 84 -10.32 26.11 28.65
CA LEU A 84 -9.65 24.81 28.76
C LEU A 84 -10.48 23.66 28.21
N GLU A 85 -11.81 23.75 28.34
CA GLU A 85 -12.73 22.72 27.87
C GLU A 85 -13.03 22.92 26.40
N GLU A 86 -13.21 21.82 25.68
CA GLU A 86 -13.63 21.83 24.29
C GLU A 86 -15.07 22.34 24.17
N GLY A 87 -15.35 23.10 23.11
CA GLY A 87 -16.69 23.53 22.80
C GLY A 87 -16.77 24.94 22.22
N LYS A 88 -18.01 25.38 21.99
CA LYS A 88 -18.30 26.72 21.48
C LYS A 88 -18.40 27.71 22.64
N TYR A 89 -17.72 28.84 22.49
CA TYR A 89 -17.72 29.91 23.46
C TYR A 89 -18.05 31.25 22.81
N ASP A 90 -18.97 31.98 23.43
CA ASP A 90 -19.21 33.39 23.15
C ASP A 90 -18.57 34.24 24.24
N ILE A 91 -17.51 34.96 23.88
CA ILE A 91 -16.82 35.91 24.76
C ILE A 91 -17.42 37.28 24.52
N SER A 92 -18.32 37.70 25.42
CA SER A 92 -18.89 39.05 25.41
C SER A 92 -18.01 39.98 26.25
N TYR A 93 -17.67 41.17 25.77
CA TYR A 93 -16.83 42.13 26.49
C TYR A 93 -17.27 43.58 26.27
N ARG A 94 -17.04 44.44 27.26
CA ARG A 94 -17.33 45.88 27.23
C ARG A 94 -16.46 46.68 28.19
N GLY A 95 -16.16 47.93 27.83
CA GLY A 95 -15.48 48.90 28.70
C GLY A 95 -16.44 49.82 29.46
N PHE A 96 -15.98 50.31 30.62
CA PHE A 96 -16.60 51.36 31.41
C PHE A 96 -15.58 52.49 31.61
N ASP A 97 -15.94 53.72 31.27
CA ASP A 97 -15.04 54.88 31.38
C ASP A 97 -15.16 55.61 32.73
N ASN A 98 -14.22 56.51 33.02
CA ASN A 98 -14.21 57.27 34.28
C ASN A 98 -15.36 58.29 34.40
N SER A 99 -16.09 58.58 33.32
CA SER A 99 -17.28 59.45 33.32
C SER A 99 -18.58 58.69 33.52
N GLY A 100 -18.52 57.37 33.65
CA GLY A 100 -19.67 56.51 33.89
C GLY A 100 -20.36 56.02 32.62
N ASN A 101 -19.75 56.15 31.45
CA ASN A 101 -20.31 55.61 30.21
C ASN A 101 -19.95 54.13 30.06
N LEU A 102 -20.95 53.31 29.75
CA LEU A 102 -20.81 51.87 29.50
C LEU A 102 -20.89 51.57 28.00
N GLU A 103 -19.91 50.86 27.49
CA GLU A 103 -19.88 50.41 26.09
C GLU A 103 -20.98 49.35 25.83
N LEU A 104 -21.56 49.37 24.63
CA LEU A 104 -22.40 48.26 24.17
C LEU A 104 -21.54 46.98 24.05
N PRO A 105 -22.01 45.82 24.55
CA PRO A 105 -21.26 44.57 24.45
C PRO A 105 -20.86 44.21 23.02
N LYS A 106 -19.62 43.78 22.85
CA LYS A 106 -19.12 43.11 21.65
C LYS A 106 -18.95 41.63 21.95
N THR A 107 -19.10 40.78 20.95
CA THR A 107 -18.98 39.33 21.10
C THR A 107 -17.95 38.78 20.12
N LEU A 108 -17.05 37.95 20.65
CA LEU A 108 -16.19 37.07 19.87
C LEU A 108 -16.65 35.63 20.08
N SER A 109 -17.09 34.97 19.01
CA SER A 109 -17.40 33.54 19.02
C SER A 109 -16.17 32.74 18.61
N VAL A 110 -15.87 31.70 19.39
CA VAL A 110 -14.72 30.81 19.19
C VAL A 110 -15.09 29.37 19.51
N ILE A 111 -14.51 28.42 18.78
CA ILE A 111 -14.57 26.99 19.06
C ILE A 111 -13.22 26.60 19.64
N VAL A 112 -13.22 26.13 20.89
CA VAL A 112 -12.05 25.46 21.46
C VAL A 112 -12.10 24.01 20.96
N ASP A 113 -11.05 23.59 20.28
CA ASP A 113 -10.85 22.25 19.76
C ASP A 113 -9.56 21.66 20.33
N ASN A 114 -9.71 20.59 21.12
CA ASN A 114 -8.60 19.88 21.75
C ASN A 114 -8.53 18.42 21.30
N THR A 115 -9.41 18.01 20.36
CA THR A 115 -9.52 16.63 19.93
C THR A 115 -8.68 16.43 18.69
N ALA A 116 -7.76 15.47 18.74
CA ALA A 116 -6.95 15.13 17.57
C ALA A 116 -7.77 14.32 16.54
N PRO A 117 -7.42 14.39 15.25
CA PRO A 117 -8.10 13.62 14.22
C PRO A 117 -7.96 12.09 14.41
N ASP A 118 -8.97 11.35 13.97
CA ASP A 118 -8.87 9.91 13.79
C ASP A 118 -8.11 9.57 12.51
N THR A 119 -7.19 8.61 12.60
CA THR A 119 -6.28 8.24 11.50
C THR A 119 -6.44 6.79 11.06
N MET A 120 -6.33 6.56 9.75
CA MET A 120 -6.21 5.26 9.11
C MET A 120 -5.14 5.32 8.02
N ILE A 121 -4.43 4.22 7.82
CA ILE A 121 -3.58 4.04 6.66
C ILE A 121 -4.34 3.24 5.59
N LYS A 122 -4.23 3.66 4.33
CA LYS A 122 -4.87 3.01 3.18
C LYS A 122 -3.87 2.78 2.05
N THR A 123 -4.20 1.86 1.17
CA THR A 123 -3.37 1.44 0.05
C THR A 123 -4.10 1.50 -1.28
N THR A 124 -3.34 1.64 -2.37
CA THR A 124 -3.89 1.56 -3.74
C THR A 124 -4.03 0.12 -4.26
N ALA A 125 -3.42 -0.84 -3.58
CA ALA A 125 -3.46 -2.26 -3.90
C ALA A 125 -3.84 -3.08 -2.66
N PRO A 126 -4.49 -4.26 -2.83
CA PRO A 126 -4.75 -5.17 -1.73
C PRO A 126 -3.46 -5.63 -1.03
N LEU A 127 -3.57 -5.90 0.27
CA LEU A 127 -2.52 -6.53 1.06
C LEU A 127 -2.82 -8.03 1.18
N TYR A 128 -1.78 -8.85 1.19
CA TYR A 128 -1.89 -10.28 1.46
C TYR A 128 -1.58 -10.55 2.94
N ASN A 129 -2.49 -11.23 3.64
CA ASN A 129 -2.31 -11.54 5.05
C ASN A 129 -2.05 -13.04 5.21
N ASP A 130 -0.88 -13.41 5.73
CA ASP A 130 -0.55 -14.77 6.14
C ASP A 130 -0.33 -14.81 7.66
N GLY A 131 -1.38 -15.24 8.37
CA GLY A 131 -1.43 -15.21 9.83
C GLY A 131 -1.29 -13.79 10.38
N VAL A 132 -0.11 -13.49 10.93
CA VAL A 132 0.21 -12.17 11.53
C VAL A 132 1.10 -11.30 10.64
N VAL A 133 1.59 -11.85 9.53
CA VAL A 133 2.45 -11.12 8.60
C VAL A 133 1.58 -10.56 7.48
N VAL A 134 1.79 -9.27 7.20
CA VAL A 134 1.11 -8.55 6.12
C VAL A 134 2.12 -8.33 5.01
N TYR A 135 1.81 -8.74 3.79
CA TYR A 135 2.64 -8.56 2.61
C TYR A 135 2.03 -7.52 1.67
N CYS A 136 2.89 -6.76 0.99
CA CYS A 136 2.50 -5.85 -0.07
C CYS A 136 3.45 -5.98 -1.26
N SER A 137 2.95 -5.69 -2.46
CA SER A 137 3.82 -5.58 -3.64
C SER A 137 4.64 -4.29 -3.63
N ALA A 138 5.70 -4.27 -4.44
CA ALA A 138 6.51 -3.07 -4.71
C ALA A 138 5.68 -1.84 -5.13
N ASP A 139 4.59 -2.07 -5.86
CA ASP A 139 3.77 -1.02 -6.47
C ASP A 139 2.68 -0.50 -5.52
N THR A 140 2.59 -1.06 -4.32
CA THR A 140 1.62 -0.61 -3.31
C THR A 140 1.96 0.81 -2.87
N LYS A 141 1.07 1.75 -3.19
CA LYS A 141 1.15 3.13 -2.69
C LYS A 141 0.29 3.27 -1.44
N TRP A 142 0.76 4.09 -0.51
CA TRP A 142 0.18 4.31 0.81
C TRP A 142 -0.27 5.75 0.97
N TYR A 143 -1.38 5.98 1.66
CA TYR A 143 -1.78 7.33 2.07
C TYR A 143 -2.46 7.32 3.44
N VAL A 144 -2.31 8.43 4.17
CA VAL A 144 -3.04 8.65 5.42
C VAL A 144 -4.44 9.16 5.09
N SER A 145 -5.45 8.44 5.56
CA SER A 145 -6.82 8.93 5.64
C SER A 145 -7.05 9.42 7.06
N ALA A 146 -7.49 10.66 7.23
CA ALA A 146 -7.81 11.21 8.53
C ALA A 146 -9.14 11.98 8.50
N ALA A 147 -9.85 11.93 9.61
CA ALA A 147 -11.11 12.65 9.79
C ALA A 147 -11.11 13.27 11.18
N ASP A 148 -11.51 14.53 11.24
CA ASP A 148 -11.71 15.23 12.50
C ASP A 148 -13.18 15.15 12.93
N VAL A 149 -13.45 15.44 14.20
CA VAL A 149 -14.80 15.45 14.76
C VAL A 149 -15.67 16.52 14.08
N VAL A 150 -16.98 16.27 14.03
CA VAL A 150 -17.92 17.21 13.41
C VAL A 150 -17.92 18.53 14.18
N GLY A 151 -17.53 19.61 13.50
CA GLY A 151 -17.44 20.94 14.10
C GLY A 151 -16.12 21.22 14.82
N GLY A 152 -15.14 20.31 14.73
CA GLY A 152 -13.74 20.57 15.04
C GLY A 152 -13.07 21.44 13.97
N SER A 153 -11.78 21.70 14.16
CA SER A 153 -10.97 22.58 13.31
C SER A 153 -10.62 21.97 11.96
N GLY A 154 -10.84 20.66 11.77
CA GLY A 154 -10.57 19.95 10.53
C GLY A 154 -9.11 19.48 10.42
N VAL A 155 -8.85 18.53 9.55
CA VAL A 155 -7.50 17.97 9.34
C VAL A 155 -6.63 18.95 8.56
N ALA A 156 -5.47 19.30 9.12
CA ALA A 156 -4.45 20.10 8.44
C ALA A 156 -3.52 19.22 7.59
N ALA A 157 -2.97 18.16 8.20
CA ALA A 157 -1.97 17.31 7.55
C ALA A 157 -1.99 15.86 8.07
N GLY A 158 -1.74 14.91 7.17
CA GLY A 158 -1.39 13.53 7.47
C GLY A 158 0.11 13.31 7.32
N TYR A 159 0.70 12.45 8.14
CA TYR A 159 2.13 12.17 8.18
C TYR A 159 2.39 10.69 8.13
N MET A 160 3.45 10.29 7.44
CA MET A 160 3.94 8.92 7.50
C MET A 160 5.44 8.82 7.25
N GLY A 161 6.01 7.68 7.64
CA GLY A 161 7.42 7.38 7.42
C GLY A 161 7.85 6.09 8.12
N THR A 162 9.09 5.70 7.89
CA THR A 162 9.72 4.52 8.50
C THR A 162 10.57 4.85 9.73
N ASP A 163 10.80 6.14 9.98
CA ASP A 163 11.43 6.66 11.19
C ASP A 163 10.36 7.29 12.10
N LEU A 164 10.12 6.68 13.26
CA LEU A 164 9.16 7.13 14.26
C LEU A 164 9.39 8.58 14.73
N ASN A 165 10.62 9.08 14.65
CA ASN A 165 10.97 10.43 15.08
C ASN A 165 10.96 11.45 13.94
N SER A 166 10.67 11.03 12.70
CA SER A 166 10.76 11.88 11.51
C SER A 166 9.72 11.49 10.46
N LEU A 167 8.44 11.64 10.81
CA LEU A 167 7.33 11.40 9.90
C LEU A 167 7.14 12.59 8.99
N LYS A 168 7.15 12.36 7.67
CA LYS A 168 7.03 13.42 6.67
C LYS A 168 5.57 13.67 6.36
N MET A 169 5.24 14.94 6.13
CA MET A 169 3.92 15.34 5.66
C MET A 169 3.61 14.63 4.33
N SER A 170 2.43 14.01 4.25
CA SER A 170 2.00 13.11 3.17
C SER A 170 0.61 13.44 2.64
N GLY A 171 0.02 14.57 3.02
CA GLY A 171 -1.32 14.92 2.56
C GLY A 171 -2.12 15.67 3.61
N ASN A 172 -3.41 15.91 3.36
CA ASN A 172 -4.36 16.55 4.28
C ASN A 172 -5.36 15.52 4.83
N GLY A 173 -4.93 14.26 4.95
CA GLY A 173 -5.80 13.17 5.39
C GLY A 173 -6.82 12.70 4.36
N LYS A 174 -6.69 13.10 3.09
CA LYS A 174 -7.56 12.66 1.98
C LYS A 174 -6.75 12.04 0.86
N GLU A 175 -7.37 11.09 0.15
CA GLU A 175 -6.78 10.44 -1.01
C GLU A 175 -6.59 11.45 -2.16
N SER A 176 -5.38 11.49 -2.69
CA SER A 176 -5.02 12.26 -3.88
C SER A 176 -3.70 11.73 -4.43
N GLU A 177 -3.48 11.84 -5.74
CA GLU A 177 -2.23 11.41 -6.40
C GLU A 177 -0.96 12.00 -5.78
N GLN A 178 -1.07 13.19 -5.18
CA GLN A 178 0.05 13.89 -4.53
C GLN A 178 0.34 13.40 -3.09
N THR A 179 -0.53 12.56 -2.54
CA THR A 179 -0.45 12.06 -1.14
C THR A 179 0.14 10.65 -1.03
N TYR A 180 0.32 10.01 -2.17
CA TYR A 180 0.84 8.65 -2.22
C TYR A 180 2.32 8.60 -1.89
N VAL A 181 2.64 7.67 -0.99
CA VAL A 181 4.01 7.31 -0.62
C VAL A 181 4.24 5.86 -1.01
N SER A 182 5.35 5.60 -1.69
CA SER A 182 5.84 4.24 -1.93
C SER A 182 6.87 3.89 -0.87
N LEU A 183 6.93 2.61 -0.51
CA LEU A 183 7.97 2.09 0.36
C LEU A 183 9.06 1.44 -0.51
N ASP A 184 10.31 1.66 -0.12
CA ASP A 184 11.48 1.11 -0.82
C ASP A 184 12.01 -0.13 -0.08
N GLY A 185 12.72 -0.98 -0.83
CA GLY A 185 13.38 -2.18 -0.29
C GLY A 185 12.54 -3.45 -0.40
N GLU A 186 13.08 -4.54 0.14
CA GLU A 186 12.44 -5.85 0.22
C GLU A 186 12.53 -6.34 1.67
N GLY A 187 11.51 -7.06 2.11
CA GLY A 187 11.41 -7.58 3.47
C GLY A 187 10.65 -6.68 4.44
N PRO A 188 10.80 -6.90 5.75
CA PRO A 188 9.97 -6.26 6.77
C PRO A 188 10.28 -4.77 6.95
N VAL A 189 9.22 -3.97 7.04
CA VAL A 189 9.23 -2.52 7.24
C VAL A 189 8.18 -2.13 8.28
N ASN A 190 8.57 -1.22 9.18
CA ASN A 190 7.67 -0.55 10.10
C ASN A 190 7.23 0.78 9.50
N LEU A 191 5.94 0.90 9.18
CA LEU A 191 5.33 2.13 8.69
C LEU A 191 4.59 2.82 9.84
N TYR A 192 5.07 4.00 10.21
CA TYR A 192 4.44 4.86 11.20
C TYR A 192 3.59 5.92 10.50
N TYR A 193 2.45 6.25 11.08
CA TYR A 193 1.57 7.28 10.55
C TYR A 193 0.77 8.01 11.63
N THR A 194 0.42 9.27 11.35
CA THR A 194 -0.42 10.12 12.20
C THR A 194 -1.06 11.24 11.38
N ALA A 195 -1.84 12.11 11.99
CA ALA A 195 -2.37 13.34 11.42
C ALA A 195 -2.46 14.43 12.48
N ILE A 196 -2.49 15.67 12.02
CA ILE A 196 -2.68 16.87 12.84
C ILE A 196 -3.86 17.67 12.29
N ASP A 197 -4.64 18.27 13.19
CA ASP A 197 -5.70 19.21 12.82
C ASP A 197 -5.17 20.64 12.60
N ASN A 198 -6.07 21.57 12.29
CA ASN A 198 -5.74 22.97 12.04
C ASN A 198 -5.40 23.78 13.29
N VAL A 199 -5.61 23.26 14.50
CA VAL A 199 -5.20 23.88 15.77
C VAL A 199 -4.08 23.12 16.48
N GLY A 200 -3.41 22.18 15.80
CA GLY A 200 -2.21 21.51 16.27
C GLY A 200 -2.42 20.28 17.15
N ASN A 201 -3.63 19.73 17.25
CA ASN A 201 -3.85 18.47 17.97
C ASN A 201 -3.30 17.31 17.11
N LEU A 202 -2.18 16.73 17.56
CA LEU A 202 -1.54 15.60 16.91
C LEU A 202 -2.17 14.29 17.39
N ALA A 203 -2.61 13.46 16.45
CA ALA A 203 -3.14 12.14 16.75
C ALA A 203 -2.03 11.21 17.27
N PRO A 204 -2.37 10.16 18.06
CA PRO A 204 -1.41 9.14 18.43
C PRO A 204 -0.72 8.54 17.20
N ILE A 205 0.61 8.41 17.25
CA ILE A 205 1.35 7.77 16.16
C ILE A 205 1.03 6.27 16.17
N LYS A 206 0.50 5.77 15.06
CA LYS A 206 0.18 4.36 14.84
C LYS A 206 1.29 3.68 14.07
N LEU A 207 1.42 2.36 14.25
CA LEU A 207 2.38 1.50 13.57
C LEU A 207 1.63 0.44 12.76
N LEU A 208 2.06 0.25 11.51
CA LEU A 208 1.78 -0.93 10.70
C LEU A 208 3.10 -1.62 10.35
N ALA A 209 3.24 -2.90 10.72
CA ALA A 209 4.34 -3.73 10.24
C ALA A 209 3.90 -4.42 8.93
N VAL A 210 4.71 -4.29 7.89
CA VAL A 210 4.44 -4.85 6.56
C VAL A 210 5.72 -5.42 5.95
N THR A 211 5.63 -6.51 5.20
CA THR A 211 6.73 -7.10 4.44
C THR A 211 6.55 -6.73 2.98
N ILE A 212 7.51 -6.00 2.42
CA ILE A 212 7.52 -5.64 1.00
C ILE A 212 8.07 -6.82 0.22
N ASP A 213 7.29 -7.35 -0.69
CA ASP A 213 7.71 -8.41 -1.59
C ASP A 213 7.75 -7.88 -3.03
N ARG A 214 8.96 -7.92 -3.61
CA ARG A 214 9.25 -7.45 -4.96
C ARG A 214 9.78 -8.58 -5.84
N THR A 215 9.96 -9.76 -5.27
CA THR A 215 10.63 -10.87 -5.94
C THR A 215 9.57 -11.79 -6.51
N ALA A 216 9.62 -12.00 -7.82
CA ALA A 216 8.71 -12.93 -8.45
C ALA A 216 9.09 -14.38 -8.12
N PRO A 217 8.12 -15.32 -8.10
CA PRO A 217 8.41 -16.73 -7.86
C PRO A 217 9.35 -17.32 -8.92
N VAL A 218 10.10 -18.35 -8.53
CA VAL A 218 10.92 -19.14 -9.46
C VAL A 218 10.18 -20.42 -9.82
N VAL A 219 9.96 -20.62 -11.12
CA VAL A 219 9.33 -21.84 -11.68
C VAL A 219 10.35 -22.95 -11.87
N SER A 220 9.93 -24.19 -11.62
CA SER A 220 10.71 -25.41 -11.83
C SER A 220 9.82 -26.58 -12.26
N ILE A 221 10.43 -27.64 -12.81
CA ILE A 221 9.76 -28.93 -13.00
C ILE A 221 9.81 -29.70 -11.67
N ALA A 222 8.64 -30.15 -11.20
CA ALA A 222 8.49 -30.69 -9.85
C ALA A 222 8.61 -32.20 -9.77
N ASN A 223 7.98 -32.92 -10.71
CA ASN A 223 7.98 -34.37 -10.76
C ASN A 223 7.32 -34.88 -12.04
N SER A 224 8.06 -35.72 -12.73
CA SER A 224 7.59 -36.72 -13.67
C SER A 224 8.09 -38.04 -13.10
N ASN A 225 7.20 -38.96 -12.74
CA ASN A 225 7.59 -40.17 -12.00
C ASN A 225 8.60 -41.09 -12.73
N ARG A 226 9.06 -40.73 -13.94
CA ARG A 226 10.02 -41.51 -14.70
C ARG A 226 10.59 -40.81 -15.93
N LEU A 227 11.05 -39.55 -15.86
CA LEU A 227 11.69 -38.95 -17.04
C LEU A 227 12.90 -39.82 -17.46
N ILE A 228 12.72 -40.58 -18.54
CA ILE A 228 13.59 -41.69 -18.92
C ILE A 228 14.85 -41.09 -19.53
N ASN A 229 15.98 -41.18 -18.83
CA ASN A 229 17.27 -41.25 -19.49
C ASN A 229 17.46 -42.69 -19.99
N LYS A 230 18.21 -42.88 -21.09
CA LYS A 230 18.63 -44.18 -21.64
C LYS A 230 19.23 -45.15 -20.60
N ASP A 231 19.61 -44.66 -19.41
CA ASP A 231 20.31 -45.40 -18.34
C ASP A 231 19.49 -45.69 -17.05
N GLU A 232 18.15 -45.53 -17.03
CA GLU A 232 17.25 -45.91 -15.90
C GLU A 232 17.56 -45.31 -14.49
N GLU A 233 18.22 -44.14 -14.40
CA GLU A 233 18.57 -43.50 -13.12
C GLU A 233 17.46 -42.52 -12.63
N TYR A 234 17.17 -42.47 -11.32
CA TYR A 234 16.28 -41.44 -10.73
C TYR A 234 16.99 -40.08 -10.76
N MET A 235 16.45 -39.08 -11.46
CA MET A 235 17.18 -37.84 -11.74
C MET A 235 16.52 -36.57 -11.20
N VAL A 236 17.37 -35.66 -10.71
CA VAL A 236 17.05 -34.26 -10.36
C VAL A 236 17.22 -33.40 -11.61
N PHE A 237 16.21 -32.58 -11.93
CA PHE A 237 16.27 -31.63 -13.05
C PHE A 237 16.97 -30.32 -12.67
N PRO A 238 17.64 -29.63 -13.62
CA PRO A 238 17.92 -30.04 -15.01
C PRO A 238 19.14 -30.96 -15.10
N SER A 239 19.12 -31.92 -16.04
CA SER A 239 20.28 -32.73 -16.37
C SER A 239 20.40 -32.92 -17.87
N ASP A 240 21.62 -32.78 -18.39
CA ASP A 240 21.99 -32.96 -19.79
C ASP A 240 21.68 -34.36 -20.35
N ARG A 241 21.29 -35.31 -19.48
CA ARG A 241 21.01 -36.71 -19.85
C ARG A 241 19.53 -37.02 -20.09
N VAL A 242 18.62 -36.05 -19.90
CA VAL A 242 17.17 -36.23 -20.16
C VAL A 242 16.67 -35.38 -21.34
N VAL A 243 17.61 -34.76 -22.03
CA VAL A 243 17.36 -33.99 -23.25
C VAL A 243 17.98 -34.71 -24.43
N ASP A 244 17.31 -34.70 -25.57
CA ASP A 244 17.93 -35.19 -26.81
C ASP A 244 18.99 -34.22 -27.34
N GLU A 245 19.57 -34.55 -28.49
CA GLU A 245 20.62 -33.76 -29.16
C GLU A 245 20.15 -32.32 -29.50
N GLU A 246 18.83 -32.09 -29.53
CA GLU A 246 18.22 -30.78 -29.74
C GLU A 246 17.79 -30.06 -28.44
N GLY A 247 18.05 -30.65 -27.27
CA GLY A 247 17.71 -30.06 -25.97
C GLY A 247 16.25 -30.30 -25.52
N ARG A 248 15.51 -31.22 -26.16
CA ARG A 248 14.11 -31.51 -25.84
C ARG A 248 13.99 -32.59 -24.77
N VAL A 249 13.14 -32.38 -23.78
CA VAL A 249 12.85 -33.34 -22.72
C VAL A 249 12.04 -34.51 -23.28
N ILE A 250 12.56 -35.73 -23.22
CA ILE A 250 11.87 -36.92 -23.73
C ILE A 250 10.88 -37.44 -22.69
N VAL A 251 9.61 -37.61 -23.08
CA VAL A 251 8.53 -38.10 -22.20
C VAL A 251 7.79 -39.27 -22.85
N SER A 252 7.38 -40.25 -22.06
CA SER A 252 6.47 -41.31 -22.53
C SER A 252 5.00 -40.92 -22.32
N THR A 253 4.08 -41.53 -23.08
CA THR A 253 2.63 -41.32 -22.86
C THR A 253 2.09 -41.93 -21.57
N SER A 254 2.90 -42.72 -20.87
CA SER A 254 2.55 -43.25 -19.54
C SER A 254 2.77 -42.23 -18.43
N GLU A 255 3.56 -41.19 -18.68
CA GLU A 255 3.98 -40.19 -17.71
C GLU A 255 3.15 -38.90 -17.75
N THR A 256 3.33 -38.12 -16.70
CA THR A 256 2.79 -36.77 -16.57
C THR A 256 3.92 -35.81 -16.23
N VAL A 257 3.84 -34.58 -16.70
CA VAL A 257 4.76 -33.50 -16.34
C VAL A 257 4.10 -32.59 -15.32
N SER A 258 4.83 -32.31 -14.24
CA SER A 258 4.37 -31.42 -13.18
C SER A 258 5.30 -30.23 -13.01
N PHE A 259 4.72 -29.07 -12.70
CA PHE A 259 5.46 -27.84 -12.42
C PHE A 259 5.28 -27.44 -10.96
N ALA A 260 6.32 -26.85 -10.39
CA ALA A 260 6.30 -26.20 -9.09
C ALA A 260 6.82 -24.78 -9.25
N ALA A 261 6.46 -23.93 -8.30
CA ALA A 261 7.09 -22.65 -8.13
C ALA A 261 7.40 -22.45 -6.66
N LYS A 262 8.42 -21.66 -6.39
CA LYS A 262 8.81 -21.28 -5.05
C LYS A 262 8.96 -19.77 -5.00
N ASP A 263 8.37 -19.19 -3.96
CA ASP A 263 8.61 -17.82 -3.55
C ASP A 263 8.98 -17.82 -2.06
N ASP A 264 9.94 -17.00 -1.66
CA ASP A 264 10.51 -17.00 -0.31
C ASP A 264 9.79 -16.05 0.66
N LEU A 265 8.92 -15.16 0.16
CA LEU A 265 8.22 -14.15 0.96
C LEU A 265 6.72 -14.37 0.96
N SER A 266 5.99 -13.81 0.00
CA SER A 266 4.53 -13.89 -0.02
C SER A 266 4.03 -15.27 -0.43
N GLY A 267 4.90 -16.14 -0.95
CA GLY A 267 4.54 -17.47 -1.41
C GLY A 267 3.83 -17.45 -2.76
N VAL A 268 3.54 -18.63 -3.32
CA VAL A 268 2.96 -18.74 -4.66
C VAL A 268 1.43 -18.75 -4.60
N ASP A 269 0.76 -17.89 -5.37
CA ASP A 269 -0.70 -17.93 -5.57
C ASP A 269 -1.08 -18.92 -6.68
N ALA A 270 -0.43 -18.80 -7.84
CA ALA A 270 -0.79 -19.59 -9.02
C ALA A 270 0.36 -19.83 -9.98
N ILE A 271 0.32 -20.98 -10.64
CA ILE A 271 1.14 -21.30 -11.80
C ILE A 271 0.23 -21.24 -13.04
N TYR A 272 0.74 -20.70 -14.14
CA TYR A 272 0.08 -20.67 -15.44
C TYR A 272 0.95 -21.37 -16.48
N VAL A 273 0.31 -22.19 -17.31
CA VAL A 273 0.94 -22.89 -18.42
C VAL A 273 0.31 -22.49 -19.74
N LYS A 274 1.14 -22.30 -20.76
CA LYS A 274 0.73 -22.14 -22.15
C LYS A 274 1.31 -23.31 -22.94
N VAL A 275 0.44 -24.06 -23.62
CA VAL A 275 0.84 -25.22 -24.43
C VAL A 275 0.80 -24.83 -25.91
N ASN A 276 1.92 -25.00 -26.59
CA ASN A 276 2.17 -24.59 -27.97
C ASN A 276 1.79 -23.11 -28.17
N ASP A 277 1.02 -22.81 -29.22
CA ASP A 277 0.55 -21.45 -29.53
C ASP A 277 -0.77 -21.09 -28.83
N GLY A 278 -1.16 -21.83 -27.79
CA GLY A 278 -2.37 -21.58 -27.02
C GLY A 278 -2.29 -20.36 -26.10
N GLU A 279 -3.31 -20.19 -25.27
CA GLU A 279 -3.35 -19.17 -24.23
C GLU A 279 -2.82 -19.70 -22.89
N TYR A 280 -2.39 -18.80 -22.01
CA TYR A 280 -2.04 -19.16 -20.64
C TYR A 280 -3.29 -19.61 -19.88
N THR A 281 -3.21 -20.79 -19.28
CA THR A 281 -4.26 -21.38 -18.44
C THR A 281 -3.71 -21.69 -17.06
N LYS A 282 -4.54 -21.59 -16.01
CA LYS A 282 -4.12 -21.91 -14.64
C LYS A 282 -3.76 -23.39 -14.56
N TYR A 283 -2.55 -23.67 -14.10
CA TYR A 283 -2.05 -25.01 -13.88
C TYR A 283 -2.64 -25.57 -12.59
N VAL A 284 -3.45 -26.62 -12.70
CA VAL A 284 -4.18 -27.22 -11.57
C VAL A 284 -3.88 -28.71 -11.40
N GLU A 285 -3.35 -29.38 -12.43
CA GLU A 285 -2.99 -30.79 -12.41
C GLU A 285 -1.85 -31.09 -13.39
N PRO A 286 -1.08 -32.18 -13.18
CA PRO A 286 -0.04 -32.63 -14.09
C PRO A 286 -0.53 -32.85 -15.53
N ILE A 287 0.30 -32.43 -16.50
CA ILE A 287 -0.01 -32.53 -17.92
C ILE A 287 0.31 -33.94 -18.42
N ARG A 288 -0.67 -34.61 -19.03
CA ARG A 288 -0.49 -35.88 -19.73
C ARG A 288 -0.43 -35.65 -21.24
N PHE A 289 0.55 -36.25 -21.89
CA PHE A 289 0.65 -36.26 -23.35
C PHE A 289 0.07 -37.54 -23.94
N THR A 290 -0.65 -37.42 -25.06
CA THR A 290 -1.35 -38.57 -25.69
C THR A 290 -0.94 -38.82 -27.14
N GLN A 291 -0.16 -37.92 -27.75
CA GLN A 291 0.24 -38.00 -29.16
C GLN A 291 1.75 -37.88 -29.28
N ASN A 292 2.35 -38.66 -30.19
CA ASN A 292 3.74 -38.50 -30.60
C ASN A 292 3.91 -37.16 -31.34
N ALA A 293 4.37 -36.15 -30.61
CA ALA A 293 4.57 -34.79 -31.09
C ALA A 293 5.60 -34.07 -30.23
N VAL A 294 6.06 -32.92 -30.73
CA VAL A 294 6.84 -31.96 -29.95
C VAL A 294 5.88 -30.94 -29.34
N TYR A 295 5.94 -30.76 -28.02
CA TYR A 295 5.16 -29.77 -27.29
C TYR A 295 6.08 -28.67 -26.75
N LYS A 296 5.68 -27.42 -26.93
CA LYS A 296 6.30 -26.28 -26.25
C LYS A 296 5.42 -25.90 -25.08
N ILE A 297 5.97 -25.84 -23.88
CA ILE A 297 5.23 -25.43 -22.69
C ILE A 297 5.94 -24.23 -22.08
N GLU A 298 5.30 -23.08 -22.12
CA GLU A 298 5.72 -21.91 -21.37
C GLU A 298 5.03 -21.91 -20.01
N VAL A 299 5.80 -21.67 -18.95
CA VAL A 299 5.32 -21.70 -17.57
C VAL A 299 5.73 -20.43 -16.87
N LYS A 300 4.78 -19.78 -16.20
CA LYS A 300 5.03 -18.64 -15.32
C LYS A 300 4.26 -18.80 -14.02
N ALA A 301 4.71 -18.13 -12.98
CA ALA A 301 4.05 -18.13 -11.68
C ALA A 301 3.74 -16.70 -11.22
N ILE A 302 2.73 -16.59 -10.35
CA ILE A 302 2.33 -15.35 -9.69
C ILE A 302 2.35 -15.62 -8.18
N ASP A 303 2.94 -14.71 -7.41
CA ASP A 303 2.93 -14.77 -5.96
C ASP A 303 1.62 -14.21 -5.36
N ASN A 304 1.50 -14.21 -4.03
CA ASN A 304 0.29 -13.71 -3.37
C ASN A 304 0.16 -12.18 -3.34
N VAL A 305 1.19 -11.42 -3.75
CA VAL A 305 1.12 -9.95 -3.89
C VAL A 305 1.08 -9.47 -5.34
N GLY A 306 1.09 -10.39 -6.31
CA GLY A 306 0.97 -10.14 -7.73
C GLY A 306 2.28 -9.99 -8.51
N ASN A 307 3.46 -10.28 -7.93
CA ASN A 307 4.69 -10.35 -8.72
C ASN A 307 4.63 -11.55 -9.66
N VAL A 308 5.02 -11.35 -10.92
CA VAL A 308 4.93 -12.34 -11.99
C VAL A 308 6.32 -12.78 -12.43
N SER A 309 6.56 -14.09 -12.49
CA SER A 309 7.83 -14.63 -12.96
C SER A 309 8.02 -14.40 -14.45
N GLU A 310 9.28 -14.28 -14.89
CA GLU A 310 9.60 -14.45 -16.31
C GLU A 310 9.15 -15.85 -16.76
N PRO A 311 8.53 -15.99 -17.94
CA PRO A 311 8.13 -17.30 -18.45
C PRO A 311 9.33 -18.19 -18.74
N VAL A 312 9.28 -19.43 -18.26
CA VAL A 312 10.26 -20.47 -18.57
C VAL A 312 9.68 -21.37 -19.66
N MET A 313 10.41 -21.56 -20.75
CA MET A 313 10.01 -22.43 -21.85
C MET A 313 10.66 -23.80 -21.75
N TYR A 314 9.84 -24.84 -21.79
CA TYR A 314 10.26 -26.23 -21.91
C TYR A 314 9.80 -26.81 -23.24
N THR A 315 10.65 -27.61 -23.88
CA THR A 315 10.27 -28.37 -25.08
C THR A 315 10.26 -29.85 -24.74
N PHE A 316 9.14 -30.53 -25.02
CA PHE A 316 8.95 -31.95 -24.76
C PHE A 316 8.80 -32.71 -26.06
N TYR A 317 9.45 -33.87 -26.18
CA TYR A 317 9.22 -34.83 -27.27
C TYR A 317 8.57 -36.10 -26.71
N VAL A 318 7.41 -36.47 -27.26
CA VAL A 318 6.65 -37.64 -26.81
C VAL A 318 7.06 -38.87 -27.62
N ASP A 319 7.82 -39.77 -27.02
CA ASP A 319 8.23 -41.00 -27.69
C ASP A 319 7.16 -42.08 -27.58
N GLN A 320 6.66 -42.54 -28.73
CA GLN A 320 5.78 -43.70 -28.87
C GLN A 320 6.39 -44.78 -29.77
N ILE A 321 7.66 -44.64 -30.14
CA ILE A 321 8.35 -45.60 -31.01
C ILE A 321 8.64 -46.85 -30.18
N THR A 322 7.94 -47.94 -30.48
CA THR A 322 8.19 -49.22 -29.82
C THR A 322 9.55 -49.76 -30.25
N PRO A 323 10.36 -50.30 -29.32
CA PRO A 323 11.61 -50.93 -29.67
C PRO A 323 11.36 -52.14 -30.58
N ASN A 324 12.21 -52.33 -31.59
CA ASN A 324 12.25 -53.56 -32.39
C ASN A 324 13.22 -54.54 -31.73
N SER A 325 12.76 -55.75 -31.42
CA SER A 325 13.60 -56.80 -30.84
C SER A 325 13.87 -57.89 -31.87
N GLU A 326 15.13 -58.23 -32.05
CA GLU A 326 15.58 -59.33 -32.90
C GLU A 326 16.22 -60.42 -32.02
N VAL A 327 16.18 -61.66 -32.48
CA VAL A 327 16.79 -62.80 -31.78
C VAL A 327 17.80 -63.47 -32.70
N ASP A 328 19.04 -63.51 -32.24
CA ASP A 328 20.11 -64.24 -32.90
C ASP A 328 20.17 -65.68 -32.37
N ILE A 329 20.25 -66.65 -33.27
CA ILE A 329 20.52 -68.05 -32.92
C ILE A 329 22.03 -68.24 -32.94
N ILE A 330 22.64 -68.43 -31.77
CA ILE A 330 24.11 -68.50 -31.61
C ILE A 330 24.57 -69.85 -31.03
N ASP A 331 25.84 -70.20 -31.27
CA ASP A 331 26.51 -71.28 -30.54
C ASP A 331 26.99 -70.83 -29.14
N ARG A 332 27.59 -71.75 -28.36
CA ARG A 332 28.12 -71.44 -27.01
C ARG A 332 29.27 -70.43 -27.01
N SER A 333 29.89 -70.19 -28.16
CA SER A 333 30.99 -69.25 -28.33
C SER A 333 30.50 -67.88 -28.83
N GLY A 334 29.20 -67.71 -29.09
CA GLY A 334 28.61 -66.47 -29.59
C GLY A 334 28.51 -66.35 -31.12
N ASN A 335 28.80 -67.41 -31.88
CA ASN A 335 28.75 -67.36 -33.34
C ASN A 335 27.33 -67.61 -33.85
N LEU A 336 26.88 -66.82 -34.84
CA LEU A 336 25.60 -67.02 -35.53
C LEU A 336 25.53 -68.41 -36.19
N LEU A 337 24.44 -69.14 -35.93
CA LEU A 337 24.14 -70.45 -36.52
C LEU A 337 23.31 -70.27 -37.81
N PRO A 338 23.77 -70.77 -38.98
CA PRO A 338 23.01 -70.69 -40.21
C PRO A 338 21.79 -71.62 -40.16
N ALA A 339 20.68 -71.18 -40.76
CA ALA A 339 19.48 -72.01 -40.89
C ALA A 339 19.75 -73.21 -41.82
N THR A 340 19.46 -74.43 -41.34
CA THR A 340 19.46 -75.65 -42.17
C THR A 340 18.02 -76.06 -42.44
N THR A 341 17.64 -76.18 -43.72
CA THR A 341 16.34 -76.75 -44.12
C THR A 341 16.52 -78.20 -44.54
N PRO A 342 15.58 -79.11 -44.20
CA PRO A 342 15.60 -80.47 -44.73
C PRO A 342 15.44 -80.41 -46.25
N ALA A 343 16.29 -81.13 -46.99
CA ALA A 343 16.04 -81.33 -48.41
C ALA A 343 14.70 -82.06 -48.58
N ASN A 344 13.81 -81.57 -49.44
CA ASN A 344 12.56 -82.25 -49.77
C ASN A 344 12.87 -83.71 -50.14
N ALA A 345 12.36 -84.66 -49.35
CA ALA A 345 12.31 -86.05 -49.77
C ALA A 345 11.40 -86.09 -51.01
N GLN A 346 11.96 -86.59 -52.12
CA GLN A 346 11.32 -86.67 -53.43
C GLN A 346 9.95 -87.37 -53.40
#